data_AF-A0A845UWN3-F1
#
_entry.id   AF-A0A845UWN3-F1
#
_cell.length_a   1.000
_cell.length_b   1.000
_cell.length_c   1.000
_cell.angle_alpha   90.00
_cell.angle_beta   90.00
_cell.angle_gamma   90.00
#
_symmetry.space_group_name_H-M   'P 1'
#
loop_
_entity.id
_entity.type
_entity.pdbx_description
1 polymer ?
#
loop_
_entity_poly.entity_id
_entity_poly.type
_entity_poly.pdbx_seq_one_letter_code
_entity_poly.pdbx_strand_id
1 'polypeptide(L)'
;MLVVPLSLAASDMSDEAAEARIEGRLLMAYALNAHLSTFDFDVDVDRSRAILMGQVEESVQKDLAGEIALDVDGIDEVDNRIQVAGEASEGETAGRSFRQRFEDATTTASVKSKLLWNQNTGGLDIEVSTRDSAVILEGEADSEASKELAERLAGNTDGVRSVDNRIRVTGNASDPSRDAGDVVSDSWITTKVRSTFIFSNVPARSIGIDTTDGVVTLDGEVDNDAAHELAVELASDIRGVREVNADQLRIADDS
;
A
#
# COMPACT_ATOMS: atom_id res chain seq x y z
N MET A 1 -45.19 -18.75 52.70
CA MET A 1 -44.47 -17.48 52.44
C MET A 1 -43.02 -17.85 52.23
N LEU A 2 -42.58 -17.90 50.97
CA LEU A 2 -41.27 -18.43 50.59
C LEU A 2 -40.27 -17.28 50.70
N VAL A 3 -39.31 -17.40 51.61
CA VAL A 3 -38.26 -16.41 51.84
C VAL A 3 -37.15 -16.71 50.84
N VAL A 4 -36.97 -15.85 49.84
CA VAL A 4 -35.82 -15.94 48.93
C VAL A 4 -34.58 -15.50 49.72
N PRO A 5 -33.48 -16.27 49.76
CA PRO A 5 -32.32 -15.92 50.60
C PRO A 5 -31.59 -14.72 50.00
N LEU A 6 -31.34 -13.69 50.82
CA LEU A 6 -30.58 -12.47 50.49
C LEU A 6 -29.16 -12.76 49.95
N SER A 7 -28.65 -13.98 50.17
CA SER A 7 -27.34 -14.45 49.69
C SER A 7 -27.30 -14.82 48.20
N LEU A 8 -28.43 -15.23 47.61
CA LEU A 8 -28.50 -15.53 46.16
C LEU A 8 -28.55 -14.25 45.33
N ALA A 9 -29.24 -13.22 45.82
CA ALA A 9 -29.34 -11.93 45.13
C ALA A 9 -28.00 -11.18 45.08
N ALA A 10 -27.12 -11.35 46.09
CA ALA A 10 -25.83 -10.67 46.11
C ALA A 10 -24.79 -11.28 45.16
N SER A 11 -24.87 -12.59 44.88
CA SER A 11 -24.01 -13.27 43.90
C SER A 11 -24.44 -12.98 42.47
N ASP A 12 -25.75 -12.98 42.17
CA ASP A 12 -26.26 -12.59 40.84
C ASP A 12 -25.82 -11.17 40.48
N MET A 13 -25.95 -10.22 41.42
CA MET A 13 -25.54 -8.83 41.19
C MET A 13 -24.03 -8.64 40.99
N SER A 14 -23.19 -9.51 41.55
CA SER A 14 -21.75 -9.45 41.32
C SER A 14 -21.34 -10.03 39.97
N ASP A 15 -22.06 -11.05 39.51
CA ASP A 15 -21.82 -11.72 38.24
C ASP A 15 -22.28 -10.83 37.08
N GLU A 16 -23.46 -10.21 37.18
CA GLU A 16 -23.97 -9.22 36.20
C GLU A 16 -23.01 -8.03 36.02
N ALA A 17 -22.40 -7.55 37.10
CA ALA A 17 -21.42 -6.47 37.03
C ALA A 17 -20.07 -6.92 36.44
N ALA A 18 -19.74 -8.20 36.50
CA ALA A 18 -18.54 -8.75 35.86
C ALA A 18 -18.78 -8.96 34.36
N GLU A 19 -19.94 -9.51 33.98
CA GLU A 19 -20.38 -9.70 32.61
C GLU A 19 -20.42 -8.38 31.84
N ALA A 20 -21.07 -7.35 32.40
CA ALA A 20 -21.14 -6.03 31.76
C ALA A 20 -19.75 -5.40 31.52
N ARG A 21 -18.76 -5.73 32.35
CA ARG A 21 -17.37 -5.28 32.14
C ARG A 21 -16.68 -6.04 31.01
N ILE A 22 -16.98 -7.33 30.85
CA ILE A 22 -16.45 -8.15 29.74
C ILE A 22 -17.10 -7.69 28.44
N GLU A 23 -18.42 -7.53 28.43
CA GLU A 23 -19.20 -7.01 27.30
C GLU A 23 -18.67 -5.65 26.84
N GLY A 24 -18.43 -4.71 27.78
CA GLY A 24 -17.83 -3.41 27.45
C GLY A 24 -16.43 -3.50 26.83
N ARG A 25 -15.61 -4.47 27.23
CA ARG A 25 -14.29 -4.70 26.60
C ARG A 25 -14.44 -5.30 25.21
N LEU A 26 -15.36 -6.23 25.04
CA LEU A 26 -15.65 -6.87 23.76
C LEU A 26 -16.19 -5.87 22.73
N LEU A 27 -17.12 -4.99 23.14
CA LEU A 27 -17.59 -3.86 22.33
C LEU A 27 -16.44 -2.93 21.95
N MET A 28 -15.52 -2.63 22.87
CA MET A 28 -14.35 -1.81 22.57
C MET A 28 -13.40 -2.50 21.58
N ALA A 29 -13.16 -3.80 21.72
CA ALA A 29 -12.33 -4.58 20.80
C ALA A 29 -12.90 -4.55 19.38
N TYR A 30 -14.22 -4.70 19.22
CA TYR A 30 -14.88 -4.58 17.93
C TYR A 30 -14.87 -3.14 17.38
N ALA A 31 -15.06 -2.13 18.23
CA ALA A 31 -15.02 -0.72 17.81
C ALA A 31 -13.63 -0.27 17.34
N LEU A 32 -12.55 -0.79 17.95
CA LEU A 32 -11.17 -0.52 17.56
C LEU A 32 -10.77 -1.25 16.27
N ASN A 33 -11.48 -2.32 15.91
CA ASN A 33 -11.36 -2.96 14.62
C ASN A 33 -12.30 -2.25 13.64
N ALA A 34 -11.79 -1.18 12.99
CA ALA A 34 -12.54 -0.26 12.12
C ALA A 34 -13.36 -0.92 10.98
N HIS A 35 -13.16 -2.21 10.72
CA HIS A 35 -13.95 -2.98 9.77
C HIS A 35 -15.14 -3.73 10.39
N LEU A 36 -15.14 -4.01 11.69
CA LEU A 36 -16.27 -4.64 12.40
C LEU A 36 -17.27 -3.62 12.95
N SER A 37 -16.85 -2.37 13.16
CA SER A 37 -17.70 -1.27 13.62
C SER A 37 -18.82 -0.88 12.64
N THR A 38 -18.80 -1.41 11.41
CA THR A 38 -19.83 -1.18 10.38
C THR A 38 -20.83 -2.32 10.24
N PHE A 39 -20.69 -3.40 11.02
CA PHE A 39 -21.57 -4.57 10.93
C PHE A 39 -22.62 -4.54 12.05
N ASP A 40 -23.87 -4.77 11.67
CA ASP A 40 -25.00 -4.90 12.60
C ASP A 40 -25.04 -6.31 13.19
N PHE A 41 -24.16 -6.59 14.14
CA PHE A 41 -24.22 -7.82 14.95
C PHE A 41 -24.27 -7.49 16.44
N ASP A 42 -25.18 -8.17 17.13
CA ASP A 42 -25.38 -8.10 18.57
C ASP A 42 -24.41 -9.03 19.28
N VAL A 43 -23.94 -8.58 20.43
CA VAL A 43 -22.97 -9.28 21.26
C VAL A 43 -23.54 -9.34 22.67
N ASP A 44 -23.56 -10.55 23.23
CA ASP A 44 -24.00 -10.80 24.59
C ASP A 44 -22.96 -11.65 25.33
N VAL A 45 -22.91 -11.56 26.65
CA VAL A 45 -21.95 -12.28 27.50
C VAL A 45 -22.69 -12.98 28.64
N ASP A 46 -22.65 -14.32 28.65
CA ASP A 46 -23.10 -15.14 29.80
C ASP A 46 -21.86 -15.69 30.51
N ARG A 47 -21.55 -15.15 31.68
CA ARG A 47 -20.38 -15.44 32.51
C ARG A 47 -19.05 -15.22 31.77
N SER A 48 -18.55 -16.27 31.10
CA SER A 48 -17.29 -16.28 30.33
C SER A 48 -17.48 -16.76 28.90
N ARG A 49 -18.74 -16.85 28.45
CA ARG A 49 -19.11 -17.24 27.08
C ARG A 49 -19.62 -16.01 26.33
N ALA A 50 -18.98 -15.67 25.22
CA ALA A 50 -19.52 -14.68 24.28
C ALA A 50 -20.54 -15.34 23.35
N ILE A 51 -21.65 -14.66 23.11
CA ILE A 51 -22.69 -15.06 22.17
C ILE A 51 -22.77 -13.99 21.09
N LEU A 52 -22.45 -14.38 19.86
CA LEU A 52 -22.43 -13.47 18.71
C LEU A 52 -23.65 -13.75 17.83
N MET A 53 -24.49 -12.75 17.58
CA MET A 53 -25.72 -12.89 16.80
C MET A 53 -25.82 -11.78 15.76
N GLY A 54 -26.42 -12.05 14.61
CA GLY A 54 -26.62 -11.04 13.59
C GLY A 54 -26.47 -11.61 12.18
N GLN A 55 -26.36 -10.71 11.21
CA GLN A 55 -26.17 -11.07 9.82
C GLN A 55 -24.91 -10.40 9.28
N VAL A 56 -24.08 -11.19 8.60
CA VAL A 56 -22.89 -10.72 7.89
C VAL A 56 -22.98 -11.15 6.43
N GLU A 57 -22.27 -10.48 5.54
CA GLU A 57 -22.29 -10.78 4.11
C GLU A 57 -21.40 -11.98 3.76
N GLU A 58 -20.31 -12.18 4.52
CA GLU A 58 -19.31 -13.22 4.24
C GLU A 58 -18.98 -14.07 5.48
N SER A 59 -18.70 -15.36 5.27
CA SER A 59 -18.28 -16.28 6.34
C SER A 59 -17.00 -15.85 7.06
N VAL A 60 -16.13 -15.11 6.39
CA VAL A 60 -14.89 -14.64 7.01
C VAL A 60 -15.12 -13.51 8.02
N GLN A 61 -16.18 -12.71 7.84
CA GLN A 61 -16.59 -11.73 8.85
C GLN A 61 -17.08 -12.46 10.12
N LYS A 62 -17.80 -13.57 9.93
CA LYS A 62 -18.20 -14.46 11.03
C LYS A 62 -16.97 -15.02 11.75
N ASP A 63 -15.99 -15.55 11.03
CA ASP A 63 -14.79 -16.14 11.64
C ASP A 63 -13.98 -15.10 12.43
N LEU A 64 -13.73 -13.92 11.85
CA LEU A 64 -13.00 -12.83 12.49
C LEU A 64 -13.70 -12.32 13.76
N ALA A 65 -15.02 -12.22 13.73
CA ALA A 65 -15.79 -11.86 14.92
C ALA A 65 -15.56 -12.86 16.06
N GLY A 66 -15.45 -14.16 15.74
CA GLY A 66 -15.13 -15.21 16.70
C GLY A 66 -13.71 -15.10 17.26
N GLU A 67 -12.72 -14.81 16.41
CA GLU A 67 -11.32 -14.70 16.82
C GLU A 67 -11.09 -13.50 17.75
N ILE A 68 -11.66 -12.34 17.42
CA ILE A 68 -11.57 -11.15 18.29
C ILE A 68 -12.27 -11.37 19.63
N ALA A 69 -13.39 -12.11 19.66
CA ALA A 69 -14.04 -12.44 20.92
C ALA A 69 -13.19 -13.34 21.81
N LEU A 70 -12.50 -14.34 21.23
CA LEU A 70 -11.60 -15.22 21.99
C LEU A 70 -10.38 -14.48 22.55
N ASP A 71 -9.94 -13.40 21.89
CA ASP A 71 -8.79 -12.61 22.34
C ASP A 71 -9.11 -11.65 23.50
N VAL A 72 -10.37 -11.51 23.90
CA VAL A 72 -10.77 -10.63 25.01
C VAL A 72 -10.59 -11.33 26.35
N ASP A 73 -9.78 -10.74 27.23
CA ASP A 73 -9.57 -11.21 28.59
C ASP A 73 -10.90 -11.41 29.35
N GLY A 74 -11.16 -12.66 29.76
CA GLY A 74 -12.37 -13.08 30.46
C GLY A 74 -13.36 -13.90 29.62
N ILE A 75 -13.06 -14.15 28.34
CA ILE A 75 -13.84 -15.01 27.45
C ILE A 75 -13.09 -16.33 27.24
N ASP A 76 -13.71 -17.43 27.67
CA ASP A 76 -13.15 -18.78 27.52
C ASP A 76 -13.77 -19.53 26.34
N GLU A 77 -14.96 -19.10 25.90
CA GLU A 77 -15.72 -19.76 24.84
C GLU A 77 -16.52 -18.75 24.02
N VAL A 78 -16.65 -19.02 22.72
CA VAL A 78 -17.46 -18.21 21.81
C VAL A 78 -18.50 -19.07 21.12
N ASP A 79 -19.77 -18.71 21.30
CA ASP A 79 -20.92 -19.25 20.58
C ASP A 79 -21.27 -18.31 19.43
N ASN A 80 -20.72 -18.60 18.25
CA ASN A 80 -20.86 -17.75 17.08
C ASN A 80 -22.07 -18.17 16.22
N ARG A 81 -23.19 -17.48 16.44
CA ARG A 81 -24.48 -17.70 15.77
C ARG A 81 -24.77 -16.71 14.65
N ILE A 82 -23.76 -15.96 14.22
CA ILE A 82 -23.87 -15.04 13.08
C ILE A 82 -24.29 -15.84 11.83
N GLN A 83 -25.26 -15.30 11.10
CA GLN A 83 -25.75 -15.84 9.84
C GLN A 83 -25.07 -15.15 8.67
N VAL A 84 -24.65 -15.93 7.68
CA VAL A 84 -24.05 -15.38 6.46
C VAL A 84 -25.16 -15.20 5.41
N ALA A 85 -25.36 -13.97 4.95
CA ALA A 85 -26.34 -13.62 3.94
C ALA A 85 -25.93 -14.19 2.57
N GLY A 86 -26.21 -15.47 2.33
CA GLY A 86 -25.94 -16.07 1.02
C GLY A 86 -25.54 -17.54 1.02
N GLU A 87 -26.01 -18.37 1.95
CA GLU A 87 -25.79 -19.82 1.85
C GLU A 87 -26.60 -20.44 0.70
N ALA A 88 -26.06 -20.33 -0.51
CA ALA A 88 -26.30 -21.25 -1.60
C ALA A 88 -24.96 -21.57 -2.30
N SER A 89 -24.56 -22.83 -2.18
CA SER A 89 -23.49 -23.53 -2.93
C SER A 89 -22.07 -23.44 -2.37
N GLU A 90 -21.73 -24.45 -1.56
CA GLU A 90 -20.47 -25.15 -1.76
C GLU A 90 -20.40 -25.64 -3.22
N GLY A 91 -19.74 -24.87 -4.08
CA GLY A 91 -19.53 -25.23 -5.47
C GLY A 91 -19.43 -24.02 -6.39
N GLU A 92 -18.23 -23.83 -6.96
CA GLU A 92 -17.95 -23.04 -8.16
C GLU A 92 -17.69 -21.52 -8.00
N THR A 93 -16.81 -21.12 -7.09
CA THR A 93 -15.82 -20.05 -7.38
C THR A 93 -14.55 -20.25 -6.54
N ALA A 94 -13.78 -21.29 -6.89
CA ALA A 94 -12.44 -21.47 -6.35
C ALA A 94 -11.55 -20.28 -6.77
N GLY A 95 -10.85 -19.66 -5.81
CA GLY A 95 -9.69 -18.86 -6.15
C GLY A 95 -9.08 -18.00 -5.05
N ARG A 96 -9.86 -17.21 -4.30
CA ARG A 96 -9.27 -16.18 -3.42
C ARG A 96 -9.94 -16.11 -2.05
N SER A 97 -9.16 -16.34 -0.99
CA SER A 97 -9.59 -16.11 0.39
C SER A 97 -9.90 -14.63 0.62
N PHE A 98 -10.90 -14.30 1.43
CA PHE A 98 -11.19 -12.90 1.82
C PHE A 98 -9.97 -12.19 2.40
N ARG A 99 -9.17 -12.90 3.22
CA ARG A 99 -7.91 -12.37 3.78
C ARG A 99 -6.99 -11.83 2.67
N GLN A 100 -6.88 -12.58 1.58
CA GLN A 100 -6.08 -12.21 0.43
C GLN A 100 -6.68 -11.02 -0.33
N ARG A 101 -8.00 -10.96 -0.49
CA ARG A 101 -8.68 -9.78 -1.08
C ARG A 101 -8.47 -8.52 -0.23
N PHE A 102 -8.48 -8.66 1.09
CA PHE A 102 -8.24 -7.58 2.03
C PHE A 102 -6.78 -7.10 1.97
N GLU A 103 -5.83 -8.04 2.04
CA GLU A 103 -4.39 -7.76 1.89
C GLU A 103 -4.08 -7.07 0.55
N ASP A 104 -4.68 -7.53 -0.55
CA ASP A 104 -4.56 -6.92 -1.87
C ASP A 104 -5.11 -5.49 -1.90
N ALA A 105 -6.24 -5.22 -1.23
CA ALA A 105 -6.85 -3.90 -1.17
C ALA A 105 -5.98 -2.91 -0.37
N THR A 106 -5.45 -3.31 0.78
CA THR A 106 -4.52 -2.52 1.57
C THR A 106 -3.24 -2.23 0.77
N THR A 107 -2.68 -3.25 0.12
CA THR A 107 -1.52 -3.10 -0.76
C THR A 107 -1.79 -2.10 -1.89
N THR A 108 -2.95 -2.21 -2.53
CA THR A 108 -3.38 -1.29 -3.60
C THR A 108 -3.44 0.15 -3.09
N ALA A 109 -4.03 0.39 -1.93
CA ALA A 109 -4.14 1.73 -1.34
C ALA A 109 -2.77 2.32 -0.98
N SER A 110 -1.86 1.51 -0.44
CA SER A 110 -0.48 1.92 -0.14
C SER A 110 0.30 2.29 -1.40
N VAL A 111 0.20 1.48 -2.45
CA VAL A 111 0.84 1.76 -3.75
C VAL A 111 0.26 3.03 -4.38
N LYS A 112 -1.08 3.16 -4.45
CA LYS A 112 -1.74 4.37 -4.96
C LYS A 112 -1.28 5.61 -4.21
N SER A 113 -1.23 5.55 -2.88
CA SER A 113 -0.73 6.67 -2.07
C SER A 113 0.71 7.03 -2.43
N LYS A 114 1.65 6.07 -2.44
CA LYS A 114 3.06 6.35 -2.78
C LYS A 114 3.23 6.96 -4.17
N LEU A 115 2.46 6.51 -5.16
CA LEU A 115 2.50 7.06 -6.51
C LEU A 115 1.94 8.49 -6.56
N LEU A 116 0.81 8.74 -5.89
CA LEU A 116 0.19 10.08 -5.82
C LEU A 116 1.09 11.11 -5.12
N TRP A 117 1.73 10.71 -4.02
CA TRP A 117 2.58 11.61 -3.23
C TRP A 117 4.02 11.74 -3.78
N ASN A 118 4.38 10.98 -4.81
CA ASN A 118 5.67 11.13 -5.47
C ASN A 118 5.55 12.13 -6.63
N GLN A 119 6.31 13.23 -6.56
CA GLN A 119 6.23 14.34 -7.52
C GLN A 119 6.45 13.94 -8.99
N ASN A 120 7.10 12.81 -9.27
CA ASN A 120 7.33 12.32 -10.63
C ASN A 120 6.25 11.36 -11.15
N THR A 121 5.39 10.84 -10.27
CA THR A 121 4.28 9.93 -10.63
C THR A 121 2.90 10.45 -10.24
N GLY A 122 2.82 11.49 -9.39
CA GLY A 122 1.55 12.01 -8.85
C GLY A 122 0.71 12.81 -9.84
N GLY A 123 1.30 13.23 -10.96
CA GLY A 123 0.60 13.81 -12.09
C GLY A 123 0.24 12.80 -13.19
N LEU A 124 0.58 11.52 -13.02
CA LEU A 124 0.33 10.48 -14.01
C LEU A 124 -1.02 9.81 -13.74
N ASP A 125 -1.80 9.57 -14.79
CA ASP A 125 -3.03 8.78 -14.74
C ASP A 125 -2.69 7.28 -14.67
N ILE A 126 -2.22 6.83 -13.51
CA ILE A 126 -1.87 5.43 -13.25
C ILE A 126 -2.97 4.77 -12.41
N GLU A 127 -3.65 3.80 -13.00
CA GLU A 127 -4.52 2.87 -12.31
C GLU A 127 -3.69 1.73 -11.70
N VAL A 128 -4.00 1.40 -10.45
CA VAL A 128 -3.32 0.36 -9.69
C VAL A 128 -4.36 -0.65 -9.25
N SER A 129 -4.11 -1.92 -9.54
CA SER A 129 -4.88 -3.03 -8.98
C SER A 129 -3.93 -4.08 -8.42
N THR A 130 -4.36 -4.81 -7.40
CA THR A 130 -3.58 -5.91 -6.83
C THR A 130 -4.40 -7.18 -6.83
N ARG A 131 -3.76 -8.30 -7.17
CA ARG A 131 -4.34 -9.63 -7.08
C ARG A 131 -3.28 -10.62 -6.64
N ASP A 132 -3.55 -11.33 -5.56
CA ASP A 132 -2.69 -12.39 -5.03
C ASP A 132 -1.28 -11.85 -4.74
N SER A 133 -1.19 -10.65 -4.17
CA SER A 133 0.05 -9.90 -3.94
C SER A 133 0.80 -9.47 -5.22
N ALA A 134 0.23 -9.66 -6.41
CA ALA A 134 0.76 -9.16 -7.67
C ALA A 134 0.09 -7.82 -8.01
N VAL A 135 0.88 -6.76 -8.10
CA VAL A 135 0.41 -5.42 -8.46
C VAL A 135 0.42 -5.28 -9.97
N ILE A 136 -0.67 -4.79 -10.55
CA ILE A 136 -0.78 -4.44 -11.96
C ILE A 136 -0.87 -2.91 -12.04
N LEU A 137 0.04 -2.32 -12.81
CA LEU A 137 0.05 -0.89 -13.10
C LEU A 137 -0.41 -0.66 -14.53
N GLU A 138 -1.48 0.10 -14.71
CA GLU A 138 -2.03 0.47 -16.02
C GLU A 138 -2.16 1.99 -16.10
N GLY A 139 -2.08 2.56 -17.30
CA GLY A 139 -2.16 4.01 -17.46
C GLY A 139 -1.20 4.55 -18.49
N GLU A 140 -0.92 5.85 -18.36
CA GLU A 140 -0.04 6.57 -19.25
C GLU A 140 1.10 7.24 -18.48
N ALA A 141 2.29 7.20 -19.07
CA ALA A 141 3.46 7.93 -18.56
C ALA A 141 4.10 8.74 -19.68
N ASP A 142 4.69 9.88 -19.34
CA ASP A 142 5.35 10.74 -20.33
C ASP A 142 6.70 10.17 -20.80
N SER A 143 7.22 9.15 -20.12
CA SER A 143 8.54 8.57 -20.38
C SER A 143 8.68 7.14 -19.86
N GLU A 144 9.62 6.38 -20.45
CA GLU A 144 10.00 5.04 -19.98
C GLU A 144 10.55 5.05 -18.55
N ALA A 145 11.22 6.13 -18.14
CA ALA A 145 11.78 6.19 -16.81
C ALA A 145 10.73 6.54 -15.73
N SER A 146 9.70 7.33 -16.05
CA SER A 146 8.51 7.48 -15.18
C SER A 146 7.80 6.13 -15.00
N LYS A 147 7.71 5.33 -16.07
CA LYS A 147 7.19 3.97 -16.03
C LYS A 147 8.03 3.04 -15.13
N GLU A 148 9.36 3.08 -15.26
CA GLU A 148 10.30 2.31 -14.42
C GLU A 148 10.23 2.73 -12.94
N LEU A 149 10.09 4.02 -12.68
CA LEU A 149 9.92 4.56 -11.33
C LEU A 149 8.61 4.08 -10.69
N ALA A 150 7.50 4.09 -11.43
CA ALA A 150 6.22 3.59 -10.93
C ALA A 150 6.31 2.11 -10.54
N GLU A 151 6.97 1.30 -11.36
CA GLU A 151 7.22 -0.12 -11.08
C GLU A 151 8.02 -0.31 -9.79
N ARG A 152 9.10 0.44 -9.64
CA ARG A 152 9.95 0.36 -8.46
C ARG A 152 9.24 0.81 -7.19
N LEU A 153 8.43 1.88 -7.26
CA LEU A 153 7.65 2.35 -6.11
C LEU A 153 6.61 1.31 -5.68
N ALA A 154 5.94 0.68 -6.66
CA ALA A 154 5.03 -0.42 -6.39
C ALA A 154 5.77 -1.62 -5.78
N GLY A 155 6.89 -2.04 -6.37
CA GLY A 155 7.67 -3.20 -5.91
C GLY A 155 8.30 -3.03 -4.53
N ASN A 156 8.59 -1.80 -4.10
CA ASN A 156 9.10 -1.49 -2.74
C ASN A 156 7.97 -1.22 -1.73
N THR A 157 6.79 -1.80 -1.93
CA THR A 157 5.66 -1.73 -0.99
C THR A 157 5.48 -3.06 -0.28
N ASP A 158 5.29 -3.00 1.04
CA ASP A 158 5.09 -4.19 1.86
C ASP A 158 3.90 -5.00 1.35
N GLY A 159 4.07 -6.31 1.26
CA GLY A 159 3.06 -7.22 0.72
C GLY A 159 3.09 -7.40 -0.80
N VAL A 160 3.93 -6.67 -1.55
CA VAL A 160 4.07 -6.87 -3.00
C VAL A 160 5.04 -8.01 -3.32
N ARG A 161 4.56 -9.01 -4.06
CA ARG A 161 5.36 -10.16 -4.53
C ARG A 161 5.91 -9.97 -5.94
N SER A 162 5.14 -9.32 -6.80
CA SER A 162 5.50 -9.04 -8.18
C SER A 162 4.77 -7.82 -8.70
N VAL A 163 5.34 -7.16 -9.71
CA VAL A 163 4.70 -6.03 -10.41
C VAL A 163 4.58 -6.38 -11.89
N ASP A 164 3.37 -6.29 -12.42
CA ASP A 164 3.06 -6.34 -13.85
C ASP A 164 2.82 -4.91 -14.34
N ASN A 165 3.85 -4.32 -14.93
CA ASN A 165 3.83 -2.93 -15.38
C ASN A 165 3.38 -2.81 -16.84
N ARG A 166 2.12 -2.42 -17.02
CA ARG A 166 1.45 -2.25 -18.32
C ARG A 166 1.24 -0.79 -18.68
N ILE A 167 1.92 0.13 -18.02
CA ILE A 167 1.87 1.55 -18.35
C ILE A 167 2.38 1.76 -19.78
N ARG A 168 1.62 2.57 -20.55
CA ARG A 168 1.96 2.97 -21.91
C ARG A 168 2.66 4.32 -21.88
N VAL A 169 3.74 4.47 -22.63
CA VAL A 169 4.42 5.76 -22.73
C VAL A 169 3.77 6.57 -23.84
N THR A 170 3.15 7.71 -23.50
CA THR A 170 2.42 8.58 -24.45
C THR A 170 3.11 9.90 -24.75
N GLY A 171 4.18 10.24 -24.03
CA GLY A 171 5.07 11.33 -24.43
C GLY A 171 5.71 11.06 -25.79
N ASN A 172 6.13 12.13 -26.49
CA ASN A 172 6.93 12.10 -27.73
C ASN A 172 8.33 11.43 -27.55
N ALA A 173 8.46 10.46 -26.66
CA ALA A 173 9.53 9.48 -26.58
C ALA A 173 9.11 8.20 -27.32
N SER A 174 8.67 8.35 -28.58
CA SER A 174 8.09 7.26 -29.35
C SER A 174 9.12 6.18 -29.67
N ASP A 175 8.87 5.00 -29.10
CA ASP A 175 8.96 3.68 -29.74
C ASP A 175 10.22 2.83 -29.44
N PRO A 176 10.13 1.82 -28.54
CA PRO A 176 11.10 0.74 -28.44
C PRO A 176 11.11 -0.18 -29.69
N SER A 177 10.19 0.01 -30.65
CA SER A 177 10.05 -0.83 -31.85
C SER A 177 10.72 -0.25 -33.10
N ARG A 178 11.54 0.80 -32.98
CA ARG A 178 12.40 1.27 -34.07
C ARG A 178 13.80 0.64 -33.99
N ASP A 179 13.84 -0.68 -34.13
CA ASP A 179 15.03 -1.38 -34.63
C ASP A 179 15.24 -1.03 -36.11
N ALA A 180 15.86 0.14 -36.38
CA ALA A 180 16.59 0.44 -37.61
C ALA A 180 17.33 1.80 -37.49
N GLY A 181 18.46 1.82 -36.77
CA GLY A 181 19.50 2.85 -36.88
C GLY A 181 19.29 4.17 -36.13
N ASP A 182 20.24 4.47 -35.23
CA ASP A 182 20.72 5.81 -34.82
C ASP A 182 19.69 6.95 -34.66
N VAL A 183 19.19 7.17 -33.43
CA VAL A 183 19.15 8.45 -32.67
C VAL A 183 18.45 8.16 -31.33
N VAL A 184 19.17 8.28 -30.21
CA VAL A 184 18.55 8.30 -28.88
C VAL A 184 17.96 9.69 -28.67
N SER A 185 16.68 9.81 -28.30
CA SER A 185 16.06 11.12 -28.08
C SER A 185 16.54 11.77 -26.78
N ASP A 186 16.72 13.09 -26.81
CA ASP A 186 17.16 13.86 -25.63
C ASP A 186 16.20 13.76 -24.46
N SER A 187 14.90 13.65 -24.75
CA SER A 187 13.90 13.42 -23.73
C SER A 187 14.12 12.08 -23.03
N TRP A 188 14.43 11.00 -23.76
CA TRP A 188 14.76 9.70 -23.17
C TRP A 188 16.03 9.77 -22.32
N ILE A 189 17.06 10.46 -22.81
CA ILE A 189 18.32 10.69 -22.08
C ILE A 189 18.04 11.43 -20.77
N THR A 190 17.34 12.57 -20.84
CA THR A 190 16.98 13.41 -19.68
C THR A 190 16.27 12.59 -18.62
N THR A 191 15.29 11.77 -19.02
CA THR A 191 14.54 10.96 -18.06
C THR A 191 15.37 9.84 -17.46
N LYS A 192 16.27 9.22 -18.24
CA LYS A 192 17.18 8.20 -17.71
C LYS A 192 18.17 8.80 -16.72
N VAL A 193 18.73 9.98 -16.99
CA VAL A 193 19.62 10.71 -16.07
C VAL A 193 18.90 10.99 -14.76
N ARG A 194 17.69 11.56 -14.84
CA ARG A 194 16.86 11.86 -13.67
C ARG A 194 16.57 10.61 -12.83
N SER A 195 16.29 9.48 -13.48
CA SER A 195 16.01 8.22 -12.80
C SER A 195 17.25 7.64 -12.12
N THR A 196 18.39 7.64 -12.81
CA THR A 196 19.66 7.19 -12.22
C THR A 196 20.00 7.98 -10.96
N PHE A 197 19.72 9.29 -10.94
CA PHE A 197 19.92 10.11 -9.74
C PHE A 197 18.92 9.74 -8.62
N ILE A 198 17.64 9.54 -8.94
CA ILE A 198 16.64 9.12 -7.94
C ILE A 198 17.03 7.80 -7.26
N PHE A 199 17.72 6.93 -7.98
CA PHE A 199 18.09 5.60 -7.54
C PHE A 199 19.49 5.49 -6.95
N SER A 200 20.23 6.59 -6.89
CA SER A 200 21.57 6.69 -6.30
C SER A 200 21.54 7.63 -5.09
N ASN A 201 22.67 7.75 -4.39
CA ASN A 201 22.81 8.66 -3.26
C ASN A 201 23.06 10.12 -3.70
N VAL A 202 22.58 10.49 -4.90
CA VAL A 202 22.66 11.84 -5.46
C VAL A 202 21.31 12.54 -5.22
N PRO A 203 21.28 13.78 -4.73
CA PRO A 203 20.04 14.48 -4.44
C PRO A 203 19.32 14.91 -5.73
N ALA A 204 18.64 13.98 -6.41
CA ALA A 204 17.95 14.18 -7.70
C ALA A 204 16.91 15.32 -7.72
N ARG A 205 16.51 15.82 -6.55
CA ARG A 205 15.54 16.92 -6.38
C ARG A 205 16.19 18.30 -6.39
N SER A 206 17.46 18.42 -6.03
CA SER A 206 18.18 19.70 -6.05
C SER A 206 18.94 19.94 -7.35
N ILE A 207 18.92 18.96 -8.26
CA ILE A 207 19.62 19.00 -9.54
C ILE A 207 18.61 19.19 -10.69
N GLY A 208 18.72 20.33 -11.38
CA GLY A 208 18.12 20.57 -12.68
C GLY A 208 18.81 19.73 -13.76
N ILE A 209 18.04 19.17 -14.67
CA ILE A 209 18.53 18.25 -15.71
C ILE A 209 17.80 18.58 -17.00
N ASP A 210 18.58 19.04 -17.98
CA ASP A 210 18.14 19.33 -19.34
C ASP A 210 19.05 18.62 -20.33
N THR A 211 18.51 18.07 -21.41
CA THR A 211 19.31 17.47 -22.49
C THR A 211 18.97 18.12 -23.81
N THR A 212 19.99 18.46 -24.59
CA THR A 212 19.83 18.95 -25.97
C THR A 212 20.90 18.33 -26.86
N ASP A 213 20.47 17.69 -27.93
CA ASP A 213 21.26 16.87 -28.86
C ASP A 213 22.18 15.86 -28.15
N GLY A 214 21.84 15.31 -27.00
CA GLY A 214 22.70 14.39 -26.23
C GLY A 214 23.77 15.07 -25.38
N VAL A 215 23.72 16.40 -25.24
CA VAL A 215 24.47 17.15 -24.22
C VAL A 215 23.57 17.32 -23.00
N VAL A 216 23.97 16.73 -21.88
CA VAL A 216 23.24 16.82 -20.60
C VAL A 216 23.79 18.01 -19.82
N THR A 217 22.92 18.95 -19.45
CA THR A 217 23.24 20.06 -18.54
C THR A 217 22.72 19.72 -17.15
N LEU A 218 23.61 19.79 -16.16
CA LEU A 218 23.31 19.65 -14.74
C LEU A 218 23.49 21.01 -14.07
N ASP A 219 22.46 21.46 -13.37
CA ASP A 219 22.50 22.70 -12.59
C ASP A 219 21.92 22.49 -11.18
N GLY A 220 22.27 23.37 -10.25
CA GLY A 220 21.75 23.33 -8.88
C GLY A 220 22.84 23.18 -7.83
N GLU A 221 22.54 22.47 -6.75
CA GLU A 221 23.44 22.36 -5.59
C GLU A 221 23.50 20.91 -5.06
N VAL A 222 24.72 20.45 -4.75
CA VAL A 222 25.01 19.13 -4.18
C VAL A 222 25.83 19.24 -2.90
N ASP A 223 25.69 18.25 -2.02
CA ASP A 223 26.19 18.33 -0.64
C ASP A 223 27.73 18.26 -0.53
N ASN A 224 28.43 17.68 -1.51
CA ASN A 224 29.89 17.52 -1.49
C ASN A 224 30.45 17.18 -2.88
N ASP A 225 31.78 17.23 -3.00
CA ASP A 225 32.52 16.83 -4.20
C ASP A 225 32.15 15.43 -4.70
N ALA A 226 31.99 14.46 -3.78
CA ALA A 226 31.68 13.09 -4.16
C ALA A 226 30.29 12.97 -4.81
N ALA A 227 29.29 13.74 -4.34
CA ALA A 227 27.97 13.81 -4.95
C ALA A 227 28.03 14.51 -6.33
N HIS A 228 28.87 15.54 -6.47
CA HIS A 228 29.11 16.20 -7.75
C HIS A 228 29.71 15.23 -8.78
N GLU A 229 30.82 14.57 -8.43
CA GLU A 229 31.49 13.59 -9.29
C GLU A 229 30.56 12.44 -9.67
N LEU A 230 29.84 11.88 -8.69
CA LEU A 230 28.90 10.79 -8.92
C LEU A 230 27.76 11.21 -9.86
N ALA A 231 27.24 12.43 -9.75
CA ALA A 231 26.22 12.94 -10.66
C ALA A 231 26.74 12.99 -12.11
N VAL A 232 27.95 13.50 -12.31
CA VAL A 232 28.59 13.58 -13.64
C VAL A 232 28.83 12.19 -14.21
N GLU A 233 29.38 11.28 -13.42
CA GLU A 233 29.65 9.89 -13.83
C GLU A 233 28.36 9.19 -14.26
N LEU A 234 27.35 9.19 -13.39
CA LEU A 234 26.05 8.54 -13.63
C LEU A 234 25.31 9.12 -14.85
N ALA A 235 25.44 10.42 -15.11
CA ALA A 235 24.90 11.04 -16.31
C ALA A 235 25.66 10.59 -17.56
N SER A 236 26.99 10.55 -17.51
CA SER A 236 27.84 10.21 -18.65
C SER A 236 27.70 8.75 -19.11
N ASP A 237 27.37 7.84 -18.20
CA ASP A 237 27.19 6.41 -18.49
C ASP A 237 25.89 6.10 -19.27
N ILE A 238 25.03 7.09 -19.46
CA ILE A 238 23.75 6.89 -20.16
C ILE A 238 23.96 6.88 -21.67
N ARG A 239 23.45 5.82 -22.30
CA ARG A 239 23.52 5.64 -23.76
C ARG A 239 22.95 6.87 -24.48
N GLY A 240 23.71 7.42 -25.42
CA GLY A 240 23.30 8.60 -26.20
C GLY A 240 23.76 9.92 -25.59
N VAL A 241 24.29 9.92 -24.36
CA VAL A 241 25.01 11.06 -23.80
C VAL A 241 26.34 11.20 -24.54
N ARG A 242 26.55 12.37 -25.15
CA ARG A 242 27.77 12.75 -25.84
C ARG A 242 28.68 13.58 -24.94
N GLU A 243 28.08 14.38 -24.07
CA GLU A 243 28.76 15.31 -23.18
C GLU A 243 27.88 15.62 -21.96
N VAL A 244 28.50 15.87 -20.82
CA VAL A 244 27.85 16.34 -19.60
C VAL A 244 28.45 17.70 -19.23
N ASN A 245 27.63 18.75 -19.21
CA ASN A 245 27.99 20.06 -18.69
C ASN A 245 27.47 20.18 -17.25
N ALA A 246 28.39 20.26 -16.28
CA ALA A 246 28.08 20.46 -14.87
C ALA A 246 28.63 21.79 -14.34
N ASP A 247 28.94 22.75 -15.22
CA ASP A 247 29.52 24.05 -14.82
C ASP A 247 28.59 24.84 -13.88
N GLN A 248 27.29 24.53 -13.93
CA GLN A 248 26.25 25.17 -13.13
C GLN A 248 25.81 24.33 -11.91
N LEU A 249 26.41 23.15 -11.72
CA LEU A 249 26.18 22.31 -10.55
C LEU A 249 27.20 22.68 -9.47
N ARG A 250 26.72 23.32 -8.40
CA ARG A 250 27.58 23.85 -7.33
C ARG A 250 27.63 22.89 -6.15
N ILE A 251 28.74 22.92 -5.43
CA ILE A 251 28.86 22.23 -4.15
C ILE A 251 28.45 23.21 -3.05
N ALA A 252 27.60 22.77 -2.13
CA ALA A 252 27.20 23.55 -0.97
C ALA A 252 28.43 23.92 -0.14
N ASP A 253 28.62 25.20 0.18
CA ASP A 253 29.68 25.64 1.07
C ASP A 253 29.38 25.18 2.50
N ASP A 254 30.25 24.32 3.06
CA ASP A 254 30.17 23.82 4.43
C ASP A 254 30.26 25.02 5.41
N SER A 255 29.14 25.37 6.04
CA SER A 255 29.00 26.50 6.98
C SER A 255 28.90 26.05 8.43
#